data_AF-A0A7W2SV86-F1
#
_entry.id   AF-A0A7W2SV86-F1
#
_cell.length_a   1.000
_cell.length_b   1.000
_cell.length_c   1.000
_cell.angle_alpha   90.00
_cell.angle_beta   90.00
_cell.angle_gamma   90.00
#
_symmetry.space_group_name_H-M   'P 1'
#
loop_
_entity.id
_entity.type
_entity.pdbx_description
1 polymer ?
#
loop_
_entity_poly.entity_id
_entity_poly.type
_entity_poly.pdbx_seq_one_letter_code
_entity_poly.pdbx_strand_id
1 'polypeptide(L)'
;MRDILICLDGSAISKQAIPYALAIAHAFKAKITLLHVLEYSDNNIKTPVDPFLWALQKQEIEIYLDDIMSNFPANTNIVTSHIVEGKAAEEISHWIKKHPVDLVVLCSHGANGYSQWPLASNSQKLLFGSKVSTLLVPAKEHQQHQEQPLHCKKILIPLDGSVWAESVLPVALSIAKEQQAEILLAHVVPESGLTHIMPLNNDEIALENSIQRHNEQVAANYLEQVRKQLSSLTTLDISSMLIPKHGVCDELLQVVAQDDIDMVIMNAHGRSARAGRYHGNIAMDFLANSKVPVLLVKGITPQDDLLRPGNTDQSELEGRYPQRAY
;
A
#
# COMPACT_ATOMS: atom_id res chain seq x y z
N MET A 1 -0.86 2.19 -13.03
CA MET A 1 -1.72 1.09 -12.59
C MET A 1 -2.93 1.06 -13.49
N ARG A 2 -3.26 -0.06 -14.11
CA ARG A 2 -4.36 -0.21 -15.08
C ARG A 2 -5.45 -1.14 -14.59
N ASP A 3 -5.11 -2.14 -13.79
CA ASP A 3 -6.05 -3.17 -13.31
C ASP A 3 -6.01 -3.26 -11.78
N ILE A 4 -7.14 -2.97 -11.14
CA ILE A 4 -7.32 -2.96 -9.69
C ILE A 4 -8.26 -4.09 -9.28
N LEU A 5 -7.78 -4.97 -8.40
CA LEU A 5 -8.56 -6.04 -7.80
C LEU A 5 -9.00 -5.64 -6.40
N ILE A 6 -10.30 -5.54 -6.17
CA ILE A 6 -10.87 -5.30 -4.84
C ILE A 6 -11.35 -6.63 -4.28
N CYS A 7 -10.78 -7.10 -3.17
CA CYS A 7 -11.28 -8.32 -2.53
C CYS A 7 -12.31 -7.98 -1.46
N LEU A 8 -13.49 -8.58 -1.58
CA LEU A 8 -14.63 -8.38 -0.70
C LEU A 8 -15.01 -9.71 -0.06
N ASP A 9 -15.32 -9.70 1.22
CA ASP A 9 -15.73 -10.89 2.01
C ASP A 9 -17.21 -10.82 2.43
N GLY A 10 -17.98 -9.89 1.87
CA GLY A 10 -19.38 -9.66 2.24
C GLY A 10 -19.57 -8.82 3.50
N SER A 11 -18.53 -8.63 4.31
CA SER A 11 -18.62 -7.85 5.54
C SER A 11 -18.71 -6.33 5.27
N ALA A 12 -19.26 -5.59 6.24
CA ALA A 12 -19.24 -4.14 6.21
C ALA A 12 -17.81 -3.57 6.27
N ILE A 13 -16.86 -4.33 6.85
CA ILE A 13 -15.46 -3.94 6.95
C ILE A 13 -14.81 -3.96 5.57
N SER A 14 -14.99 -5.01 4.76
CA SER A 14 -14.38 -5.06 3.42
C SER A 14 -14.89 -3.96 2.48
N LYS A 15 -16.14 -3.50 2.66
CA LYS A 15 -16.67 -2.33 1.92
C LYS A 15 -15.89 -1.04 2.18
N GLN A 16 -15.19 -0.90 3.32
CA GLN A 16 -14.36 0.29 3.63
C GLN A 16 -13.21 0.47 2.64
N ALA A 17 -12.82 -0.57 1.91
CA ALA A 17 -11.77 -0.48 0.89
C ALA A 17 -12.24 0.20 -0.42
N ILE A 18 -13.55 0.22 -0.68
CA ILE A 18 -14.12 0.67 -1.96
C ILE A 18 -13.82 2.15 -2.24
N PRO A 19 -14.04 3.12 -1.31
CA PRO A 19 -13.76 4.53 -1.59
C PRO A 19 -12.30 4.79 -1.97
N TYR A 20 -11.35 4.09 -1.33
CA TYR A 20 -9.93 4.19 -1.65
C TYR A 20 -9.59 3.56 -3.00
N ALA A 21 -10.17 2.41 -3.32
CA ALA A 21 -9.99 1.79 -4.62
C ALA A 21 -10.51 2.68 -5.75
N LEU A 22 -11.67 3.32 -5.56
CA LEU A 22 -12.26 4.27 -6.52
C LEU A 22 -11.37 5.50 -6.71
N ALA A 23 -10.87 6.10 -5.64
CA ALA A 23 -9.95 7.24 -5.72
C ALA A 23 -8.70 6.92 -6.56
N ILE A 24 -8.09 5.75 -6.34
CA ILE A 24 -6.95 5.28 -7.13
C ILE A 24 -7.38 4.98 -8.56
N ALA A 25 -8.54 4.33 -8.75
CA ALA A 25 -9.04 3.99 -10.07
C ALA A 25 -9.26 5.24 -10.94
N HIS A 26 -9.84 6.30 -10.37
CA HIS A 26 -10.05 7.57 -11.07
C HIS A 26 -8.73 8.24 -11.43
N ALA A 27 -7.77 8.29 -10.48
CA ALA A 27 -6.44 8.86 -10.70
C ALA A 27 -5.68 8.23 -11.87
N PHE A 28 -5.89 6.93 -12.12
CA PHE A 28 -5.22 6.20 -13.20
C PHE A 28 -6.12 5.79 -14.36
N LYS A 29 -7.41 6.13 -14.33
CA LYS A 29 -8.46 5.59 -15.23
C LYS A 29 -8.43 4.06 -15.29
N ALA A 30 -8.15 3.43 -14.15
CA ALA A 30 -7.96 2.01 -14.04
C ALA A 30 -9.29 1.26 -14.08
N LYS A 31 -9.21 0.02 -14.55
CA LYS A 31 -10.26 -0.97 -14.52
C LYS A 31 -10.39 -1.55 -13.11
N ILE A 32 -11.62 -1.74 -12.67
CA ILE A 32 -11.90 -2.40 -11.39
C ILE A 32 -12.50 -3.77 -11.62
N THR A 33 -11.96 -4.76 -10.92
CA THR A 33 -12.52 -6.10 -10.77
C THR A 33 -12.84 -6.36 -9.31
N LEU A 34 -14.08 -6.76 -9.02
CA LEU A 34 -14.47 -7.23 -7.68
C LEU A 34 -14.23 -8.74 -7.58
N LEU A 35 -13.60 -9.19 -6.51
CA LEU A 35 -13.36 -10.60 -6.25
C LEU A 35 -13.89 -10.98 -4.87
N HIS A 36 -14.76 -11.97 -4.83
CA HIS A 36 -15.19 -12.63 -3.59
C HIS A 36 -14.70 -14.07 -3.58
N VAL A 37 -14.19 -14.53 -2.44
CA VAL A 37 -13.83 -15.94 -2.26
C VAL A 37 -14.87 -16.63 -1.38
N LEU A 38 -15.59 -17.58 -1.96
CA LEU A 38 -16.50 -18.45 -1.24
C LEU A 38 -15.66 -19.55 -0.55
N GLU A 39 -15.47 -19.39 0.76
CA GLU A 39 -14.63 -20.28 1.56
C GLU A 39 -15.38 -21.51 2.09
N TYR A 40 -14.67 -22.64 2.16
CA TYR A 40 -15.09 -23.78 2.96
C TYR A 40 -14.84 -23.46 4.44
N SER A 41 -15.83 -23.62 5.31
CA SER A 41 -15.60 -23.50 6.75
C SER A 41 -14.58 -24.55 7.20
N ASP A 42 -13.43 -24.13 7.76
CA ASP A 42 -12.37 -25.03 8.24
C ASP A 42 -12.87 -26.03 9.30
N ASN A 43 -13.96 -25.72 10.01
CA ASN A 43 -14.59 -26.63 10.98
C ASN A 43 -15.36 -27.79 10.31
N ASN A 44 -15.59 -27.75 9.00
CA ASN A 44 -16.44 -28.67 8.26
C ASN A 44 -15.67 -29.61 7.31
N ILE A 45 -14.35 -29.74 7.42
CA ILE A 45 -13.56 -30.66 6.56
C ILE A 45 -14.08 -32.13 6.65
N LYS A 46 -14.82 -32.47 7.71
CA LYS A 46 -15.43 -33.80 7.91
C LYS A 46 -16.89 -33.94 7.43
N THR A 47 -17.56 -32.85 7.07
CA THR A 47 -18.95 -32.87 6.59
C THR A 47 -18.98 -32.51 5.11
N PRO A 48 -19.64 -33.31 4.25
CA PRO A 48 -19.82 -32.95 2.85
C PRO A 48 -20.50 -31.59 2.74
N VAL A 49 -19.99 -30.73 1.85
CA VAL A 49 -20.67 -29.48 1.50
C VAL A 49 -22.02 -29.83 0.89
N ASP A 50 -23.10 -29.24 1.41
CA ASP A 50 -24.43 -29.36 0.83
C ASP A 50 -24.48 -28.54 -0.48
N PRO A 51 -24.70 -29.18 -1.66
CA PRO A 51 -24.71 -28.48 -2.93
C PRO A 51 -25.80 -27.41 -3.04
N PHE A 52 -26.94 -27.59 -2.36
CA PHE A 52 -28.04 -26.62 -2.38
C PHE A 52 -27.68 -25.38 -1.57
N LEU A 53 -27.15 -25.55 -0.36
CA LEU A 53 -26.69 -24.42 0.46
C LEU A 53 -25.53 -23.67 -0.20
N TRP A 54 -24.62 -24.40 -0.86
CA TRP A 54 -23.51 -23.79 -1.60
C TRP A 54 -24.00 -22.92 -2.77
N ALA A 55 -24.95 -23.43 -3.55
CA ALA A 55 -25.56 -22.68 -4.65
C ALA A 55 -26.30 -21.43 -4.14
N LEU A 56 -27.01 -21.54 -3.01
CA LEU A 56 -27.70 -20.42 -2.38
C LEU A 56 -26.70 -19.34 -1.92
N GLN A 57 -25.63 -19.72 -1.22
CA GLN A 57 -24.57 -18.79 -0.80
C GLN A 57 -23.93 -18.07 -2.00
N LYS A 58 -23.67 -18.80 -3.08
CA LYS A 58 -23.14 -18.22 -4.31
C LYS A 58 -24.09 -17.17 -4.89
N GLN A 59 -25.38 -17.46 -4.96
CA GLN A 59 -26.40 -16.52 -5.43
C GLN A 59 -26.50 -15.27 -4.53
N GLU A 60 -26.41 -15.43 -3.20
CA GLU A 60 -26.37 -14.30 -2.26
C GLU A 60 -25.16 -13.39 -2.50
N ILE A 61 -23.99 -13.98 -2.79
CA ILE A 61 -22.77 -13.24 -3.12
C ILE A 61 -22.92 -12.52 -4.47
N GLU A 62 -23.53 -13.15 -5.48
CA GLU A 62 -23.79 -12.51 -6.78
C GLU A 62 -24.65 -11.25 -6.60
N ILE A 63 -25.77 -11.38 -5.87
CA ILE A 63 -26.66 -10.24 -5.56
C ILE A 63 -25.91 -9.14 -4.80
N TYR A 64 -25.07 -9.51 -3.83
CA TYR A 64 -24.25 -8.57 -3.08
C TYR A 64 -23.24 -7.82 -3.97
N LEU A 65 -22.56 -8.52 -4.88
CA LEU A 65 -21.59 -7.89 -5.78
C LEU A 65 -22.28 -6.99 -6.80
N ASP A 66 -23.46 -7.39 -7.30
CA ASP A 66 -24.29 -6.59 -8.20
C ASP A 66 -24.78 -5.31 -7.51
N ASP A 67 -25.25 -5.40 -6.26
CA ASP A 67 -25.61 -4.24 -5.44
C ASP A 67 -24.42 -3.27 -5.32
N ILE A 68 -23.24 -3.77 -4.98
CA ILE A 68 -22.02 -2.95 -4.90
C ILE A 68 -21.71 -2.27 -6.24
N MET A 69 -21.75 -3.01 -7.35
CA MET A 69 -21.47 -2.46 -8.68
C MET A 69 -22.49 -1.41 -9.09
N SER A 70 -23.77 -1.59 -8.72
CA SER A 70 -24.84 -0.64 -9.05
C SER A 70 -24.67 0.71 -8.34
N ASN A 71 -24.00 0.73 -7.19
CA ASN A 71 -23.74 1.92 -6.40
C ASN A 71 -22.45 2.65 -6.79
N PHE A 72 -21.68 2.14 -7.75
CA PHE A 72 -20.46 2.80 -8.19
C PHE A 72 -20.78 4.03 -9.07
N PRO A 73 -19.96 5.09 -9.00
CA PRO A 73 -20.12 6.26 -9.86
C PRO A 73 -20.11 5.87 -11.35
N ALA A 74 -20.99 6.47 -12.15
CA ALA A 74 -21.19 6.14 -13.57
C ALA A 74 -19.92 6.30 -14.46
N ASN A 75 -18.95 7.09 -14.02
CA ASN A 75 -17.66 7.28 -14.68
C ASN A 75 -16.60 6.23 -14.29
N THR A 76 -16.96 5.26 -13.45
CA THR A 76 -16.04 4.22 -13.00
C THR A 76 -15.94 3.12 -14.07
N ASN A 77 -14.71 2.79 -14.47
CA ASN A 77 -14.46 1.75 -15.46
C ASN A 77 -14.52 0.36 -14.80
N ILE A 78 -15.72 -0.08 -14.45
CA ILE A 78 -15.95 -1.40 -13.86
C ILE A 78 -15.92 -2.43 -14.97
N VAL A 79 -15.14 -3.48 -14.78
CA VAL A 79 -15.01 -4.55 -15.76
C VAL A 79 -15.95 -5.69 -15.43
N THR A 80 -15.82 -6.27 -14.22
CA THR A 80 -16.54 -7.50 -13.83
C THR A 80 -16.50 -7.72 -12.31
N SER A 81 -17.44 -8.53 -11.82
CA SER A 81 -17.36 -9.22 -10.53
C SER A 81 -17.07 -10.72 -10.74
N HIS A 82 -16.33 -11.33 -9.83
CA HIS A 82 -16.01 -12.76 -9.87
C HIS A 82 -16.12 -13.41 -8.49
N ILE A 83 -16.63 -14.64 -8.48
CA ILE A 83 -16.65 -15.51 -7.31
C ILE A 83 -15.71 -16.68 -7.58
N VAL A 84 -14.75 -16.88 -6.69
CA VAL A 84 -13.85 -18.04 -6.69
C VAL A 84 -14.09 -18.89 -5.45
N GLU A 85 -13.86 -20.19 -5.55
CA GLU A 85 -14.20 -21.17 -4.51
C GLU A 85 -12.91 -21.76 -3.96
N GLY A 86 -12.70 -21.70 -2.64
CA GLY A 86 -11.46 -22.18 -2.04
C GLY A 86 -11.01 -21.37 -0.83
N LYS A 87 -9.71 -21.44 -0.50
CA LYS A 87 -9.12 -20.63 0.56
C LYS A 87 -8.76 -19.25 0.03
N ALA A 88 -9.21 -18.17 0.66
CA ALA A 88 -9.09 -16.82 0.11
C ALA A 88 -7.66 -16.43 -0.28
N ALA A 89 -6.67 -16.61 0.61
CA ALA A 89 -5.29 -16.27 0.26
C ALA A 89 -4.76 -17.02 -0.97
N GLU A 90 -5.13 -18.29 -1.11
CA GLU A 90 -4.65 -19.17 -2.19
C GLU A 90 -5.32 -18.78 -3.50
N GLU A 91 -6.65 -18.59 -3.48
CA GLU A 91 -7.42 -18.22 -4.66
C GLU A 91 -7.11 -16.78 -5.13
N ILE A 92 -6.94 -15.82 -4.21
CA ILE A 92 -6.52 -14.46 -4.58
C ILE A 92 -5.10 -14.51 -5.19
N SER A 93 -4.19 -15.29 -4.62
CA SER A 93 -2.82 -15.45 -5.18
C SER A 93 -2.85 -16.10 -6.56
N HIS A 94 -3.72 -17.09 -6.76
CA HIS A 94 -3.92 -17.75 -8.05
C HIS A 94 -4.53 -16.82 -9.09
N TRP A 95 -5.50 -16.00 -8.68
CA TRP A 95 -6.10 -14.97 -9.52
C TRP A 95 -5.04 -14.00 -10.05
N ILE A 96 -4.22 -13.47 -9.15
CA ILE A 96 -3.14 -12.53 -9.47
C ILE A 96 -2.12 -13.13 -10.46
N LYS A 97 -1.86 -14.44 -10.39
CA LYS A 97 -0.94 -15.11 -11.32
C LYS A 97 -1.54 -15.29 -12.72
N LYS A 98 -2.86 -15.37 -12.83
CA LYS A 98 -3.58 -15.67 -14.08
C LYS A 98 -4.08 -14.43 -14.81
N HIS A 99 -4.24 -13.32 -14.11
CA HIS A 99 -4.82 -12.09 -14.64
C HIS A 99 -3.88 -10.91 -14.43
N PRO A 100 -3.92 -9.89 -15.31
CA PRO A 100 -3.21 -8.64 -15.06
C PRO A 100 -3.84 -7.96 -13.84
N VAL A 101 -3.03 -7.79 -12.78
CA VAL A 101 -3.42 -7.04 -11.59
C VAL A 101 -2.23 -6.17 -11.19
N ASP A 102 -2.42 -4.85 -11.19
CA ASP A 102 -1.40 -3.88 -10.77
C ASP A 102 -1.52 -3.50 -9.30
N LEU A 103 -2.75 -3.56 -8.77
CA LEU A 103 -3.06 -3.23 -7.39
C LEU A 103 -4.11 -4.20 -6.83
N VAL A 104 -3.84 -4.76 -5.66
CA VAL A 104 -4.82 -5.47 -4.84
C VAL A 104 -5.24 -4.58 -3.69
N VAL A 105 -6.55 -4.45 -3.47
CA VAL A 105 -7.12 -3.67 -2.38
C VAL A 105 -7.81 -4.60 -1.39
N LEU A 106 -7.39 -4.54 -0.13
CA LEU A 106 -7.86 -5.38 0.97
C LEU A 106 -8.10 -4.54 2.21
N CYS A 107 -9.00 -4.98 3.07
CA CYS A 107 -9.02 -4.51 4.46
C CYS A 107 -8.04 -5.30 5.34
N SER A 108 -7.49 -4.65 6.36
CA SER A 108 -6.54 -5.30 7.28
C SER A 108 -7.17 -6.41 8.09
N HIS A 109 -8.47 -6.29 8.40
CA HIS A 109 -9.26 -7.33 9.05
C HIS A 109 -10.46 -7.67 8.15
N GLY A 110 -10.82 -8.96 8.12
CA GLY A 110 -12.06 -9.44 7.51
C GLY A 110 -13.11 -9.77 8.58
N ALA A 111 -14.16 -10.49 8.20
CA ALA A 111 -15.30 -10.87 9.05
C ALA A 111 -14.94 -11.47 10.43
N ASN A 112 -13.75 -12.06 10.59
CA ASN A 112 -13.34 -12.75 11.81
C ASN A 112 -12.65 -11.87 12.87
N GLY A 113 -12.40 -10.58 12.61
CA GLY A 113 -12.12 -9.50 13.59
C GLY A 113 -10.98 -9.66 14.61
N TYR A 114 -10.38 -10.84 14.77
CA TYR A 114 -9.50 -11.14 15.91
C TYR A 114 -8.36 -12.06 15.47
N SER A 115 -7.18 -11.48 15.31
CA SER A 115 -5.93 -12.20 15.47
C SER A 115 -4.99 -11.37 16.33
N GLN A 116 -4.11 -12.04 17.08
CA GLN A 116 -2.99 -11.42 17.81
C GLN A 116 -1.96 -10.75 16.86
N TRP A 117 -2.23 -10.77 15.56
CA TRP A 117 -1.55 -10.04 14.51
C TRP A 117 -2.55 -9.07 13.85
N PRO A 118 -2.21 -7.78 13.69
CA PRO A 118 -3.12 -6.74 13.17
C PRO A 118 -3.37 -6.78 11.63
N LEU A 119 -2.98 -7.87 10.97
CA LEU A 119 -3.29 -8.16 9.56
C LEU A 119 -3.91 -9.56 9.45
N ALA A 120 -4.99 -9.67 8.68
CA ALA A 120 -5.62 -10.92 8.29
C ALA A 120 -4.61 -11.84 7.57
N SER A 121 -4.76 -13.15 7.77
CA SER A 121 -3.92 -14.20 7.17
C SER A 121 -3.85 -14.12 5.64
N ASN A 122 -4.94 -13.71 5.00
CA ASN A 122 -5.01 -13.47 3.56
C ASN A 122 -4.13 -12.28 3.14
N SER A 123 -4.25 -11.16 3.84
CA SER A 123 -3.45 -9.96 3.59
C SER A 123 -1.96 -10.24 3.79
N GLN A 124 -1.58 -10.97 4.84
CA GLN A 124 -0.19 -11.40 5.04
C GLN A 124 0.33 -12.22 3.86
N LYS A 125 -0.32 -13.33 3.52
CA LYS A 125 0.12 -14.24 2.45
C LYS A 125 0.28 -13.52 1.11
N LEU A 126 -0.58 -12.56 0.82
CA LEU A 126 -0.50 -11.73 -0.39
C LEU A 126 0.66 -10.75 -0.35
N LEU A 127 0.87 -10.07 0.79
CA LEU A 127 2.00 -9.15 0.99
C LEU A 127 3.34 -9.86 0.85
N PHE A 128 3.46 -11.08 1.40
CA PHE A 128 4.66 -11.90 1.38
C PHE A 128 4.90 -12.66 0.06
N GLY A 129 3.86 -12.95 -0.73
CA GLY A 129 3.93 -13.87 -1.87
C GLY A 129 3.75 -13.26 -3.27
N SER A 130 3.30 -12.01 -3.37
CA SER A 130 2.94 -11.37 -4.66
C SER A 130 3.92 -10.27 -5.08
N LYS A 131 4.08 -10.04 -6.39
CA LYS A 131 4.80 -8.86 -6.95
C LYS A 131 3.90 -7.65 -7.17
N VAL A 132 2.62 -7.76 -6.80
CA VAL A 132 1.61 -6.73 -7.06
C VAL A 132 1.56 -5.71 -5.92
N SER A 133 1.35 -4.44 -6.28
CA SER A 133 1.16 -3.37 -5.28
C SER A 133 -0.07 -3.69 -4.43
N THR A 134 -0.07 -3.27 -3.17
CA THR A 134 -1.15 -3.61 -2.24
C THR A 134 -1.59 -2.38 -1.49
N LEU A 135 -2.89 -2.09 -1.53
CA LEU A 135 -3.52 -1.11 -0.65
C LEU A 135 -4.18 -1.88 0.50
N LEU A 136 -3.71 -1.60 1.72
CA LEU A 136 -4.31 -2.13 2.93
C LEU A 136 -5.10 -1.02 3.62
N VAL A 137 -6.40 -1.26 3.83
CA VAL A 137 -7.29 -0.32 4.53
C VAL A 137 -7.57 -0.83 5.95
N PRO A 138 -7.16 -0.11 7.00
CA PRO A 138 -7.46 -0.50 8.37
C PRO A 138 -8.96 -0.60 8.63
N ALA A 139 -9.37 -1.67 9.31
CA ALA A 139 -10.75 -1.81 9.75
C ALA A 139 -11.06 -0.77 10.85
N LYS A 140 -12.06 0.09 10.61
CA LYS A 140 -12.62 0.98 11.63
C LYS A 140 -13.93 0.39 12.14
N GLU A 141 -13.95 -0.07 13.38
CA GLU A 141 -15.19 -0.52 14.04
C GLU A 141 -16.13 0.68 14.24
N HIS A 142 -17.42 0.49 13.99
CA HIS A 142 -18.51 1.46 14.23
C HIS A 142 -18.62 2.70 13.32
N GLN A 143 -17.90 2.80 12.21
CA GLN A 143 -18.26 3.81 11.20
C GLN A 143 -19.47 3.33 10.39
N GLN A 144 -20.65 3.89 10.67
CA GLN A 144 -21.81 3.79 9.79
C GLN A 144 -21.40 4.38 8.43
N HIS A 145 -21.38 3.53 7.40
CA HIS A 145 -21.09 3.92 6.03
C HIS A 145 -22.06 5.03 5.62
N GLN A 146 -21.52 6.22 5.37
CA GLN A 146 -22.12 7.10 4.40
C GLN A 146 -21.39 6.84 3.09
N GLU A 147 -22.14 6.70 1.99
CA GLU A 147 -21.70 6.57 0.60
C GLU A 147 -21.05 7.87 0.09
N GLN A 148 -20.26 8.51 0.95
CA GLN A 148 -19.58 9.76 0.65
C GLN A 148 -18.28 9.42 -0.07
N PRO A 149 -17.89 10.25 -1.07
CA PRO A 149 -16.61 10.11 -1.72
C PRO A 149 -15.48 10.17 -0.70
N LEU A 150 -14.39 9.44 -0.98
CA LEU A 150 -13.18 9.53 -0.17
C LEU A 150 -12.74 10.99 -0.07
N HIS A 151 -12.45 11.45 1.14
CA HIS A 151 -11.87 12.76 1.37
C HIS A 151 -10.48 12.61 1.96
N CYS A 152 -9.54 12.14 1.13
CA CYS A 152 -8.13 12.05 1.48
C CYS A 152 -7.52 13.45 1.29
N LYS A 153 -7.28 14.16 2.40
CA LYS A 153 -6.73 15.52 2.40
C LYS A 153 -5.22 15.53 2.47
N LYS A 154 -4.60 14.59 3.19
CA LYS A 154 -3.16 14.61 3.42
C LYS A 154 -2.52 13.23 3.27
N ILE A 155 -1.53 13.15 2.39
CA ILE A 155 -0.80 11.93 2.04
C ILE A 155 0.62 12.02 2.57
N LEU A 156 1.01 11.06 3.42
CA LEU A 156 2.39 10.91 3.88
C LEU A 156 3.20 10.03 2.91
N ILE A 157 4.37 10.52 2.51
CA ILE A 157 5.33 9.77 1.70
C ILE A 157 6.66 9.70 2.45
N PRO A 158 6.97 8.58 3.12
CA PRO A 158 8.28 8.38 3.72
C PRO A 158 9.32 8.07 2.65
N LEU A 159 10.42 8.82 2.68
CA LEU A 159 11.54 8.71 1.76
C LEU A 159 12.83 8.45 2.54
N ASP A 160 13.64 7.51 2.09
CA ASP A 160 14.92 7.14 2.72
C ASP A 160 16.16 7.45 1.85
N GLY A 161 15.96 8.20 0.76
CA GLY A 161 16.99 8.53 -0.23
C GLY A 161 17.29 7.39 -1.21
N SER A 162 16.57 6.27 -1.14
CA SER A 162 16.71 5.19 -2.12
C SER A 162 15.82 5.42 -3.34
N VAL A 163 16.29 4.93 -4.49
CA VAL A 163 15.52 4.92 -5.75
C VAL A 163 14.19 4.19 -5.58
N TRP A 164 14.13 3.16 -4.72
CA TRP A 164 12.89 2.45 -4.41
C TRP A 164 11.88 3.34 -3.68
N ALA A 165 12.30 4.09 -2.67
CA ALA A 165 11.41 5.01 -1.97
C ALA A 165 10.93 6.13 -2.91
N GLU A 166 11.80 6.69 -3.75
CA GLU A 166 11.42 7.72 -4.72
C GLU A 166 10.50 7.20 -5.84
N SER A 167 10.53 5.90 -6.14
CA SER A 167 9.71 5.33 -7.22
C SER A 167 8.21 5.46 -6.98
N VAL A 168 7.78 5.77 -5.75
CA VAL A 168 6.35 5.97 -5.43
C VAL A 168 5.86 7.37 -5.77
N LEU A 169 6.75 8.34 -5.96
CA LEU A 169 6.39 9.74 -6.16
C LEU A 169 5.44 9.95 -7.35
N PRO A 170 5.64 9.33 -8.54
CA PRO A 170 4.69 9.49 -9.64
C PRO A 170 3.29 8.94 -9.31
N VAL A 171 3.24 7.83 -8.57
CA VAL A 171 1.98 7.21 -8.14
C VAL A 171 1.26 8.13 -7.14
N ALA A 172 2.00 8.62 -6.15
CA ALA A 172 1.46 9.51 -5.12
C ALA A 172 0.97 10.84 -5.69
N LEU A 173 1.72 11.45 -6.61
CA LEU A 173 1.31 12.68 -7.30
C LEU A 173 0.00 12.50 -8.07
N SER A 174 -0.18 11.35 -8.74
CA SER A 174 -1.40 11.07 -9.50
C SER A 174 -2.62 10.98 -8.58
N ILE A 175 -2.48 10.27 -7.45
CA ILE A 175 -3.55 10.14 -6.44
C ILE A 175 -3.83 11.48 -5.76
N ALA A 176 -2.79 12.20 -5.34
CA ALA A 176 -2.91 13.50 -4.71
C ALA A 176 -3.58 14.53 -5.62
N LYS A 177 -3.29 14.52 -6.92
CA LYS A 177 -3.93 15.40 -7.89
C LYS A 177 -5.42 15.12 -8.05
N GLU A 178 -5.81 13.85 -8.11
CA GLU A 178 -7.21 13.44 -8.20
C GLU A 178 -8.00 13.83 -6.94
N GLN A 179 -7.39 13.67 -5.77
CA GLN A 179 -8.03 13.94 -4.48
C GLN A 179 -7.86 15.39 -4.00
N GLN A 180 -7.10 16.22 -4.74
CA GLN A 180 -6.63 17.54 -4.31
C GLN A 180 -5.96 17.50 -2.92
N ALA A 181 -5.21 16.43 -2.65
CA ALA A 181 -4.57 16.18 -1.38
C ALA A 181 -3.21 16.90 -1.26
N GLU A 182 -2.92 17.37 -0.06
CA GLU A 182 -1.61 17.81 0.37
C GLU A 182 -0.65 16.62 0.48
N ILE A 183 0.62 16.84 0.14
CA ILE A 183 1.67 15.84 0.29
C ILE A 183 2.61 16.27 1.41
N LEU A 184 2.82 15.37 2.37
CA LEU A 184 3.88 15.48 3.37
C LEU A 184 4.98 14.48 3.04
N LEU A 185 6.13 14.98 2.60
CA LEU A 185 7.34 14.16 2.46
C LEU A 185 8.00 14.03 3.83
N ALA A 186 8.32 12.81 4.27
CA ALA A 186 8.99 12.59 5.54
C ALA A 186 10.31 11.83 5.35
N HIS A 187 11.34 12.20 6.10
CA HIS A 187 12.58 11.44 6.19
C HIS A 187 12.97 11.26 7.65
N VAL A 188 13.14 10.01 8.09
CA VAL A 188 13.71 9.71 9.41
C VAL A 188 15.22 9.61 9.27
N VAL A 189 15.93 10.48 9.98
CA VAL A 189 17.39 10.49 9.98
C VAL A 189 17.88 9.26 10.73
N PRO A 190 18.78 8.45 10.14
CA PRO A 190 19.34 7.29 10.82
C PRO A 190 20.08 7.72 12.08
N GLU A 191 19.88 6.97 13.16
CA GLU A 191 20.67 7.11 14.38
C GLU A 191 22.15 6.87 14.08
N SER A 192 22.98 7.86 14.40
CA SER A 192 24.43 7.67 14.45
C SER A 192 24.83 7.41 15.89
N GLY A 193 24.82 6.14 16.31
CA GLY A 193 25.30 5.72 17.62
C GLY A 193 26.76 5.28 17.60
N LEU A 194 27.54 5.65 18.61
CA LEU A 194 28.86 5.02 18.86
C LEU A 194 28.67 3.73 19.67
N THR A 195 29.43 2.67 19.36
CA THR A 195 29.39 1.44 20.18
C THR A 195 30.07 1.69 21.51
N HIS A 196 29.36 1.49 22.62
CA HIS A 196 29.89 1.72 23.96
C HIS A 196 29.36 0.72 24.99
N ILE A 197 30.21 0.33 25.95
CA ILE A 197 29.84 -0.53 27.10
C ILE A 197 29.67 0.34 28.37
N MET A 198 30.37 1.47 28.41
CA MET A 198 30.33 2.48 29.48
C MET A 198 29.75 3.79 28.94
N PRO A 199 29.33 4.74 29.80
CA PRO A 199 28.90 6.06 29.35
C PRO A 199 29.95 6.73 28.47
N LEU A 200 29.52 7.40 27.39
CA LEU A 200 30.39 8.10 26.47
C LEU A 200 31.14 9.25 27.17
N ASN A 201 32.40 9.43 26.80
CA ASN A 201 33.17 10.61 27.20
C ASN A 201 32.82 11.83 26.33
N ASN A 202 33.28 13.02 26.71
CA ASN A 202 32.93 14.27 26.02
C ASN A 202 33.37 14.31 24.54
N ASP A 203 34.51 13.70 24.20
CA ASP A 203 35.01 13.67 22.83
C ASP A 203 34.16 12.73 21.96
N GLU A 204 33.74 11.59 22.51
CA GLU A 204 32.81 10.66 21.86
C GLU A 204 31.44 11.30 21.65
N ILE A 205 30.89 12.00 22.66
CA ILE A 205 29.64 12.76 22.53
C ILE A 205 29.78 13.84 21.45
N ALA A 206 30.91 14.56 21.41
CA ALA A 206 31.15 15.59 20.39
C ALA A 206 31.22 14.99 18.97
N LEU A 207 31.85 13.83 18.82
CA LEU A 207 31.92 13.09 17.56
C LEU A 207 30.55 12.61 17.12
N GLU A 208 29.79 11.96 18.00
CA GLU A 208 28.43 11.47 17.74
C GLU A 208 27.53 12.62 17.26
N ASN A 209 27.53 13.75 17.97
CA ASN A 209 26.80 14.95 17.57
C ASN A 209 27.27 15.55 16.24
N SER A 210 28.55 15.39 15.89
CA SER A 210 29.06 15.83 14.59
C SER A 210 28.53 14.96 13.45
N ILE A 211 28.47 13.64 13.65
CA ILE A 211 27.93 12.70 12.66
C ILE A 211 26.42 12.94 12.50
N GLN A 212 25.69 13.09 13.60
CA GLN A 212 24.26 13.36 13.58
C GLN A 212 23.93 14.63 12.81
N ARG A 213 24.62 15.75 13.10
CA ARG A 213 24.45 17.02 12.36
C ARG A 213 24.74 16.88 10.87
N HIS A 214 25.76 16.10 10.50
CA HIS A 214 26.06 15.84 9.10
C HIS A 214 24.91 15.06 8.42
N ASN A 215 24.41 14.01 9.06
CA ASN A 215 23.29 13.22 8.54
C ASN A 215 22.03 14.07 8.37
N GLU A 216 21.69 14.89 9.38
CA GLU A 216 20.56 15.83 9.32
C GLU A 216 20.70 16.83 8.18
N GLN A 217 21.89 17.39 7.97
CA GLN A 217 22.14 18.34 6.89
C GLN A 217 22.00 17.70 5.50
N VAL A 218 22.56 16.50 5.32
CA VAL A 218 22.43 15.74 4.06
C VAL A 218 20.97 15.40 3.78
N ALA A 219 20.26 14.90 4.79
CA ALA A 219 18.85 14.53 4.68
C ALA A 219 17.94 15.74 4.40
N ALA A 220 18.16 16.88 5.07
CA ALA A 220 17.44 18.11 4.82
C ALA A 220 17.63 18.61 3.39
N ASN A 221 18.88 18.60 2.90
CA ASN A 221 19.19 19.00 1.53
C ASN A 221 18.51 18.08 0.50
N TYR A 222 18.57 16.77 0.72
CA TYR A 222 17.90 15.78 -0.13
C TYR A 222 16.38 16.01 -0.18
N LEU A 223 15.74 16.13 0.99
CA LEU A 223 14.28 16.25 1.06
C LEU A 223 13.80 17.56 0.42
N GLU A 224 14.54 18.65 0.62
CA GLU A 224 14.25 19.95 -0.01
C GLU A 224 14.45 19.92 -1.53
N GLN A 225 15.44 19.17 -2.04
CA GLN A 225 15.62 18.96 -3.47
C GLN A 225 14.42 18.24 -4.09
N VAL A 226 13.99 17.13 -3.48
CA VAL A 226 12.81 16.38 -3.93
C VAL A 226 11.56 17.26 -3.87
N ARG A 227 11.35 17.99 -2.77
CA ARG A 227 10.22 18.92 -2.61
C ARG A 227 10.19 19.96 -3.72
N LYS A 228 11.30 20.66 -3.97
CA LYS A 228 11.41 21.67 -5.05
C LYS A 228 11.13 21.07 -6.43
N GLN A 229 11.66 19.88 -6.70
CA GLN A 229 11.42 19.19 -7.95
C GLN A 229 9.92 18.91 -8.13
N LEU A 230 9.25 18.36 -7.13
CA LEU A 230 7.82 18.07 -7.21
C LEU A 230 6.98 19.36 -7.31
N SER A 231 7.28 20.38 -6.52
CA SER A 231 6.58 21.68 -6.57
C SER A 231 6.73 22.38 -7.93
N SER A 232 7.76 22.06 -8.72
CA SER A 232 7.89 22.59 -10.09
C SER A 232 6.99 21.87 -11.12
N LEU A 233 6.55 20.65 -10.80
CA LEU A 233 5.77 19.79 -11.70
C LEU A 233 4.26 19.85 -11.43
N THR A 234 3.83 20.38 -10.29
CA THR A 234 2.44 20.38 -9.86
C THR A 234 2.09 21.60 -9.00
N THR A 235 0.80 21.92 -8.91
CA THR A 235 0.25 22.98 -8.05
C THR A 235 -0.22 22.48 -6.69
N LEU A 236 0.09 21.23 -6.35
CA LEU A 236 -0.26 20.64 -5.05
C LEU A 236 0.56 21.29 -3.94
N ASP A 237 -0.01 21.34 -2.74
CA ASP A 237 0.75 21.71 -1.54
C ASP A 237 1.67 20.55 -1.17
N ILE A 238 2.97 20.82 -1.13
CA ILE A 238 4.01 19.83 -0.82
C ILE A 238 4.90 20.40 0.28
N SER A 239 4.76 19.80 1.45
CA SER A 239 5.58 20.07 2.64
C SER A 239 6.57 18.95 2.87
N SER A 240 7.62 19.23 3.64
CA SER A 240 8.67 18.28 3.99
C SER A 240 8.96 18.32 5.47
N MET A 241 9.10 17.16 6.10
CA MET A 241 9.43 17.00 7.51
C MET A 241 10.66 16.11 7.68
N LEU A 242 11.66 16.63 8.38
CA LEU A 242 12.81 15.87 8.84
C LEU A 242 12.53 15.37 10.27
N ILE A 243 12.70 14.08 10.51
CA ILE A 243 12.45 13.46 11.81
C ILE A 243 13.78 13.00 12.41
N PRO A 244 14.29 13.66 13.46
CA PRO A 244 15.65 13.44 13.97
C PRO A 244 15.78 12.27 14.97
N LYS A 245 14.73 11.47 15.17
CA LYS A 245 14.60 10.54 16.31
C LYS A 245 14.81 9.06 15.95
N HIS A 246 14.88 8.24 17.01
CA HIS A 246 15.12 6.79 17.01
C HIS A 246 13.91 5.99 16.51
N GLY A 247 14.16 4.95 15.72
CA GLY A 247 13.12 4.00 15.32
C GLY A 247 12.24 4.51 14.17
N VAL A 248 12.62 4.19 12.93
CA VAL A 248 11.93 4.67 11.71
C VAL A 248 10.42 4.40 11.73
N CYS A 249 10.01 3.20 12.14
CA CYS A 249 8.59 2.83 12.14
C CYS A 249 7.80 3.63 13.18
N ASP A 250 8.29 3.70 14.42
CA ASP A 250 7.58 4.36 15.53
C ASP A 250 7.41 5.85 15.27
N GLU A 251 8.45 6.48 14.73
CA GLU A 251 8.41 7.90 14.38
C GLU A 251 7.44 8.19 13.24
N LEU A 252 7.39 7.35 12.20
CA LEU A 252 6.41 7.50 11.13
C LEU A 252 4.97 7.30 11.65
N LEU A 253 4.75 6.34 12.55
CA LEU A 253 3.44 6.14 13.18
C LEU A 253 3.05 7.32 14.07
N GLN A 254 4.02 7.94 14.74
CA GLN A 254 3.79 9.16 15.52
C GLN A 254 3.36 10.31 14.61
N VAL A 255 4.03 10.52 13.47
CA VAL A 255 3.61 11.54 12.48
C VAL A 255 2.19 11.26 12.00
N VAL A 256 1.87 10.02 11.65
CA VAL A 256 0.49 9.65 11.26
C VAL A 256 -0.54 10.03 12.33
N ALA A 257 -0.21 9.85 13.61
CA ALA A 257 -1.11 10.16 14.71
C ALA A 257 -1.24 11.66 15.03
N GLN A 258 -0.26 12.49 14.64
CA GLN A 258 -0.17 13.91 15.03
C GLN A 258 -0.54 14.87 13.90
N ASP A 259 -0.32 14.48 12.64
CA ASP A 259 -0.39 15.36 11.47
C ASP A 259 -1.66 15.19 10.62
N ASP A 260 -2.70 14.53 11.16
CA ASP A 260 -3.96 14.24 10.46
C ASP A 260 -3.73 13.58 9.09
N ILE A 261 -2.85 12.58 9.04
CA ILE A 261 -2.56 11.84 7.81
C ILE A 261 -3.73 10.92 7.47
N ASP A 262 -4.22 10.99 6.24
CA ASP A 262 -5.32 10.14 5.77
C ASP A 262 -4.83 8.87 5.08
N MET A 263 -3.63 8.91 4.49
CA MET A 263 -3.07 7.81 3.73
C MET A 263 -1.54 7.88 3.70
N VAL A 264 -0.91 6.71 3.70
CA VAL A 264 0.54 6.57 3.55
C VAL A 264 0.83 5.85 2.24
N ILE A 265 1.73 6.41 1.44
CA ILE A 265 2.20 5.77 0.21
C ILE A 265 3.70 5.54 0.35
N MET A 266 4.11 4.27 0.33
CA MET A 266 5.52 3.89 0.43
C MET A 266 5.84 2.70 -0.46
N ASN A 267 7.12 2.49 -0.75
CA ASN A 267 7.54 1.29 -1.45
C ASN A 267 7.69 0.14 -0.44
N ALA A 268 7.38 -1.08 -0.86
CA ALA A 268 7.66 -2.27 -0.06
C ALA A 268 9.18 -2.42 0.22
N HIS A 269 10.04 -1.84 -0.63
CA HIS A 269 11.48 -1.82 -0.50
C HIS A 269 12.02 -0.42 -0.20
N GLY A 270 13.10 -0.35 0.56
CA GLY A 270 13.88 0.87 0.79
C GLY A 270 15.36 0.65 0.56
N ARG A 271 16.20 1.43 1.24
CA ARG A 271 17.67 1.39 1.19
C ARG A 271 18.26 0.01 1.50
N SER A 272 17.59 -0.76 2.35
CA SER A 272 18.01 -2.11 2.75
C SER A 272 17.46 -3.22 1.85
N ALA A 273 17.05 -2.91 0.61
CA ALA A 273 16.57 -3.90 -0.34
C ALA A 273 17.62 -4.99 -0.57
N ARG A 274 17.20 -6.26 -0.47
CA ARG A 274 18.04 -7.44 -0.71
C ARG A 274 17.41 -8.29 -1.79
N ALA A 275 18.22 -8.81 -2.71
CA ALA A 275 17.75 -9.75 -3.73
C ALA A 275 17.01 -10.93 -3.07
N GLY A 276 15.80 -11.24 -3.57
CA GLY A 276 14.98 -12.37 -3.11
C GLY A 276 14.03 -12.10 -1.93
N ARG A 277 14.01 -10.89 -1.35
CA ARG A 277 12.90 -10.45 -0.47
C ARG A 277 11.93 -9.58 -1.25
N TYR A 278 10.64 -9.64 -0.91
CA TYR A 278 9.56 -8.87 -1.55
C TYR A 278 9.11 -7.63 -0.76
N HIS A 279 9.70 -7.41 0.42
CA HIS A 279 9.46 -6.25 1.28
C HIS A 279 10.65 -6.03 2.26
N GLY A 280 10.71 -4.84 2.86
CA GLY A 280 11.57 -4.50 4.00
C GLY A 280 10.85 -4.71 5.34
N ASN A 281 11.62 -4.71 6.44
CA ASN A 281 11.05 -4.86 7.78
C ASN A 281 10.20 -3.63 8.16
N ILE A 282 10.72 -2.42 7.91
CA ILE A 282 10.03 -1.16 8.22
C ILE A 282 8.64 -1.10 7.56
N ALA A 283 8.53 -1.50 6.29
CA ALA A 283 7.25 -1.49 5.58
C ALA A 283 6.23 -2.46 6.21
N MET A 284 6.67 -3.65 6.64
CA MET A 284 5.80 -4.64 7.27
C MET A 284 5.41 -4.26 8.69
N ASP A 285 6.37 -3.77 9.48
CA ASP A 285 6.14 -3.28 10.83
C ASP A 285 5.18 -2.09 10.80
N PHE A 286 5.34 -1.19 9.83
CA PHE A 286 4.46 -0.06 9.62
C PHE A 286 3.05 -0.50 9.21
N LEU A 287 2.93 -1.41 8.23
CA LEU A 287 1.64 -1.96 7.82
C LEU A 287 0.87 -2.60 8.97
N ALA A 288 1.58 -3.31 9.85
CA ALA A 288 0.96 -3.96 10.99
C ALA A 288 0.39 -2.95 11.99
N ASN A 289 1.03 -1.79 12.16
CA ASN A 289 0.66 -0.86 13.23
C ASN A 289 -0.08 0.39 12.72
N SER A 290 -0.19 0.58 11.40
CA SER A 290 -0.84 1.76 10.82
C SER A 290 -2.34 1.79 11.10
N LYS A 291 -2.83 2.94 11.55
CA LYS A 291 -4.27 3.23 11.72
C LYS A 291 -4.89 3.91 10.50
N VAL A 292 -4.09 4.15 9.47
CA VAL A 292 -4.50 4.79 8.22
C VAL A 292 -4.19 3.87 7.03
N PRO A 293 -4.95 3.97 5.93
CA PRO A 293 -4.67 3.25 4.69
C PRO A 293 -3.21 3.36 4.24
N VAL A 294 -2.62 2.22 3.87
CA VAL A 294 -1.24 2.16 3.39
C VAL A 294 -1.23 1.55 2.00
N LEU A 295 -0.79 2.32 1.01
CA LEU A 295 -0.47 1.82 -0.32
C LEU A 295 1.01 1.44 -0.37
N LEU A 296 1.27 0.13 -0.36
CA LEU A 296 2.57 -0.41 -0.72
C LEU A 296 2.69 -0.54 -2.23
N VAL A 297 3.51 0.33 -2.81
CA VAL A 297 3.92 0.22 -4.21
C VAL A 297 5.03 -0.82 -4.29
N LYS A 298 4.87 -1.82 -5.16
CA LYS A 298 5.97 -2.73 -5.50
C LYS A 298 6.66 -2.20 -6.75
N GLY A 299 7.96 -1.97 -6.64
CA GLY A 299 8.77 -1.54 -7.77
C GLY A 299 8.86 -2.65 -8.80
N ILE A 300 8.49 -2.36 -10.04
CA ILE A 300 8.64 -3.28 -11.16
C ILE A 300 10.10 -3.14 -11.62
N THR A 301 10.91 -4.20 -11.53
CA THR A 301 12.18 -4.18 -12.26
C THR A 301 11.87 -4.25 -13.76
N PRO A 302 12.68 -3.64 -14.65
CA PRO A 302 12.48 -3.77 -16.10
C PRO A 302 12.38 -5.24 -16.58
N GLN A 303 13.07 -6.17 -15.90
CA GLN A 303 12.97 -7.61 -16.15
C GLN A 303 11.62 -8.21 -15.77
N ASP A 304 10.95 -7.69 -14.73
CA ASP A 304 9.63 -8.14 -14.32
C ASP A 304 8.51 -7.64 -15.26
N ASP A 305 8.69 -6.49 -15.91
CA ASP A 305 7.73 -5.92 -16.86
C ASP A 305 7.67 -6.71 -18.19
N LEU A 306 8.80 -7.32 -18.57
CA LEU A 306 8.92 -8.24 -19.73
C LEU A 306 8.28 -9.60 -19.50
N LEU A 307 8.12 -10.02 -18.25
CA LEU A 307 7.52 -11.30 -17.88
C LEU A 307 5.99 -11.20 -17.65
N ARG A 308 5.41 -10.01 -17.81
CA ARG A 308 3.96 -9.82 -17.71
C ARG A 308 3.26 -10.41 -18.93
N PRO A 309 2.20 -11.22 -18.75
CA PRO A 309 1.37 -11.67 -19.86
C PRO A 309 0.80 -10.46 -20.61
N GLY A 310 1.19 -10.27 -21.88
CA GLY A 310 0.68 -9.19 -22.75
C GLY A 310 1.64 -8.03 -23.03
N ASN A 311 2.85 -8.00 -22.45
CA ASN A 311 3.89 -7.01 -22.80
C ASN A 311 4.96 -7.66 -23.71
N THR A 312 4.87 -7.47 -25.03
CA THR A 312 5.87 -7.98 -26.00
C THR A 312 6.76 -6.92 -26.61
N ASP A 313 6.56 -5.63 -26.31
CA ASP A 313 7.29 -4.54 -26.99
C ASP A 313 8.36 -3.90 -26.10
N GLN A 314 9.63 -4.19 -26.40
CA GLN A 314 10.80 -3.71 -25.65
C GLN A 314 11.02 -2.20 -25.83
N SER A 315 10.54 -1.60 -26.92
CA SER A 315 10.81 -0.21 -27.30
C SER A 315 10.08 0.83 -26.42
N GLU A 316 8.89 0.50 -25.90
CA GLU A 316 8.15 1.38 -24.97
C GLU A 316 8.72 1.38 -23.55
N LEU A 317 9.49 0.35 -23.18
CA LEU A 317 9.98 0.15 -21.81
C LEU A 317 11.25 0.96 -21.52
N GLU A 318 12.12 1.15 -22.50
CA GLU A 318 13.36 1.94 -22.35
C GLU A 318 13.11 3.43 -22.08
N GLY A 319 11.98 3.98 -22.52
CA GLY A 319 11.58 5.36 -22.25
C GLY A 319 10.98 5.61 -20.86
N ARG A 320 10.60 4.56 -20.12
CA ARG A 320 9.89 4.67 -18.83
C ARG A 320 10.80 4.70 -17.61
N TYR A 321 12.05 4.26 -17.75
CA TYR A 321 13.00 4.19 -16.65
C TYR A 321 14.27 4.98 -16.99
N PRO A 322 14.59 6.08 -16.28
CA PRO A 322 15.83 6.79 -16.51
C PRO A 322 17.01 5.88 -16.14
N GLN A 323 17.83 5.50 -17.11
CA GLN A 323 19.11 4.86 -16.84
C GLN A 323 20.03 5.87 -16.13
N ARG A 324 20.21 5.72 -14.82
CA ARG A 324 21.37 6.29 -14.14
C ARG A 324 22.39 5.18 -13.93
N ALA A 325 23.55 5.35 -14.56
CA ALA A 325 24.74 4.57 -14.24
C ALA A 325 25.14 4.84 -12.78
N TYR A 326 25.46 3.76 -12.09
CA TYR A 326 25.97 3.72 -10.71
C TYR A 326 27.18 4.62 -10.49
#